data_AF-A0A640L1S8-F1
#
_entry.id   AF-A0A640L1S8-F1
#
_cell.length_a   1.000
_cell.length_b   1.000
_cell.length_c   1.000
_cell.angle_alpha   90.00
_cell.angle_beta   90.00
_cell.angle_gamma   90.00
#
_symmetry.space_group_name_H-M   'P 1'
#
loop_
_entity.id
_entity.type
_entity.pdbx_description
1 polymer ?
#
loop_
_entity_poly.entity_id
_entity_poly.type
_entity_poly.pdbx_seq_one_letter_code
_entity_poly.pdbx_strand_id
1 'polypeptide(L)'
;MKRITCVRSHLSAMTGVATNSKRAFSSFSDGPNELQWKQRYLQERRDTAIEFLSDLKKRVPIHDAIRQRAIINRSAINEVHCAKVLEDAGFTGDTPGDLDDSRSVVDELLDDLLLDENAADRLQHVDLGDVPLLKSELLGDETAGEETIRRWLKLKRETADYQSYASIPEGERSSWSAWYLRHVKGKGAD
;
A
#
# COMPACT_ATOMS: atom_id res chain seq x y z
N MET A 1 -50.23 -8.31 -22.21
CA MET A 1 -49.60 -7.15 -22.89
C MET A 1 -49.65 -5.98 -21.91
N LYS A 2 -48.60 -5.31 -21.45
CA LYS A 2 -47.20 -5.11 -21.88
C LYS A 2 -46.30 -5.06 -20.63
N ARG A 3 -45.13 -5.69 -20.67
CA ARG A 3 -44.04 -5.45 -19.70
C ARG A 3 -43.26 -4.24 -20.19
N ILE A 4 -43.06 -3.25 -19.32
CA ILE A 4 -42.10 -2.16 -19.56
C ILE A 4 -40.94 -2.40 -18.60
N THR A 5 -39.85 -2.94 -19.15
CA THR A 5 -38.53 -2.98 -18.52
C THR A 5 -37.87 -1.63 -18.77
N CYS A 6 -37.58 -0.88 -17.70
CA CYS A 6 -36.71 0.30 -17.78
C CYS A 6 -35.31 -0.12 -17.29
N VAL A 7 -34.44 -0.42 -18.25
CA VAL A 7 -32.99 -0.51 -18.05
C VAL A 7 -32.48 0.92 -17.94
N ARG A 8 -32.19 1.39 -16.71
CA ARG A 8 -31.46 2.65 -16.53
C ARG A 8 -30.88 2.78 -15.12
N SER A 9 -29.64 2.33 -14.93
CA SER A 9 -28.78 2.80 -13.82
C SER A 9 -27.35 2.26 -13.92
N HIS A 10 -26.55 2.76 -14.86
CA HIS A 10 -25.09 2.62 -14.78
C HIS A 10 -24.28 3.88 -15.08
N LEU A 11 -24.91 5.06 -15.22
CA LEU A 11 -24.20 6.30 -15.59
C LEU A 11 -24.20 7.42 -14.55
N SER A 12 -24.54 7.15 -13.28
CA SER A 12 -24.48 8.17 -12.22
C SER A 12 -23.34 8.01 -11.21
N ALA A 13 -22.46 7.01 -11.36
CA ALA A 13 -21.39 6.77 -10.38
C ALA A 13 -20.10 7.58 -10.63
N MET A 14 -19.88 8.09 -11.85
CA MET A 14 -18.55 8.68 -12.20
C MET A 14 -18.45 10.19 -11.99
N THR A 15 -19.54 10.94 -11.92
CA THR A 15 -19.51 12.39 -11.65
C THR A 15 -19.52 12.74 -10.15
N GLY A 16 -19.80 11.78 -9.27
CA GLY A 16 -19.79 11.97 -7.80
C GLY A 16 -18.44 11.80 -7.11
N VAL A 17 -17.45 11.22 -7.78
CA VAL A 17 -16.12 10.94 -7.19
C VAL A 17 -15.28 12.22 -7.09
N ALA A 18 -15.37 13.12 -8.08
CA ALA A 18 -14.51 14.31 -8.16
C ALA A 18 -14.84 15.41 -7.12
N THR A 19 -16.07 15.49 -6.61
CA THR A 19 -16.48 16.54 -5.65
C THR A 19 -16.32 16.12 -4.18
N ASN A 20 -16.47 14.83 -3.86
CA ASN A 20 -16.15 14.29 -2.53
C ASN A 20 -14.64 14.10 -2.29
N SER A 21 -13.87 13.89 -3.36
CA SER A 21 -12.42 13.70 -3.30
C SER A 21 -11.66 14.91 -2.73
N LYS A 22 -12.10 16.15 -3.02
CA LYS A 22 -11.43 17.38 -2.53
C LYS A 22 -11.50 17.52 -1.00
N ARG A 23 -12.57 17.03 -0.34
CA ARG A 23 -12.65 17.01 1.13
C ARG A 23 -11.74 15.93 1.72
N ALA A 24 -11.74 14.73 1.13
CA ALA A 24 -10.97 13.58 1.62
C ALA A 24 -9.44 13.77 1.52
N PHE A 25 -8.93 14.44 0.48
CA PHE A 25 -7.48 14.70 0.40
C PHE A 25 -7.03 15.85 1.31
N SER A 26 -7.92 16.83 1.57
CA SER A 26 -7.61 17.94 2.48
C SER A 26 -7.41 17.50 3.93
N SER A 27 -7.91 16.32 4.30
CA SER A 27 -7.82 15.82 5.67
C SER A 27 -6.46 15.28 6.09
N PHE A 28 -5.65 14.88 5.11
CA PHE A 28 -4.26 14.48 5.32
C PHE A 28 -3.35 15.66 5.64
N SER A 29 -3.82 16.89 5.46
CA SER A 29 -3.08 18.09 5.84
C SER A 29 -3.13 18.37 7.34
N ASP A 30 -2.07 18.99 7.85
CA ASP A 30 -1.99 19.47 9.22
C ASP A 30 -3.04 20.56 9.46
N GLY A 31 -3.71 20.49 10.62
CA GLY A 31 -4.77 21.42 10.99
C GLY A 31 -5.90 20.74 11.77
N PRO A 32 -6.91 21.52 12.19
CA PRO A 32 -8.00 21.05 13.03
C PRO A 32 -9.03 20.16 12.29
N ASN A 33 -8.89 20.01 10.97
CA ASN A 33 -9.80 19.21 10.15
C ASN A 33 -9.65 17.70 10.45
N GLU A 34 -10.79 16.99 10.42
CA GLU A 34 -10.93 15.54 10.62
C GLU A 34 -10.24 15.00 11.88
N LEU A 35 -10.63 15.56 13.03
CA LEU A 35 -10.15 15.20 14.36
C LEU A 35 -10.28 13.70 14.69
N GLN A 36 -11.27 13.00 14.13
CA GLN A 36 -11.62 11.64 14.54
C GLN A 36 -10.51 10.61 14.33
N TRP A 37 -9.95 10.53 13.11
CA TRP A 37 -8.87 9.57 12.83
C TRP A 37 -7.54 10.00 13.46
N LYS A 38 -7.28 11.32 13.53
CA LYS A 38 -6.09 11.88 14.20
C LYS A 38 -6.10 11.57 15.69
N GLN A 39 -7.23 11.76 16.37
CA GLN A 39 -7.41 11.42 17.78
C GLN A 39 -7.31 9.91 18.00
N ARG A 40 -7.96 9.11 17.15
CA ARG A 40 -7.85 7.64 17.20
C ARG A 40 -6.39 7.18 17.10
N TYR A 41 -5.64 7.72 16.15
CA TYR A 41 -4.23 7.41 15.98
C TYR A 41 -3.41 7.74 17.24
N LEU A 42 -3.57 8.96 17.79
CA LEU A 42 -2.87 9.37 19.01
C LEU A 42 -3.24 8.50 20.22
N GLN A 43 -4.51 8.11 20.32
CA GLN A 43 -5.01 7.23 21.37
C GLN A 43 -4.43 5.82 21.24
N GLU A 44 -4.45 5.22 20.04
CA GLU A 44 -3.85 3.91 19.78
C GLU A 44 -2.34 3.90 20.12
N ARG A 45 -1.61 5.00 19.84
CA ARG A 45 -0.19 5.12 20.22
C ARG A 45 0.01 5.19 21.71
N ARG A 46 -0.83 5.95 22.42
CA ARG A 46 -0.78 6.04 23.88
C ARG A 46 -1.11 4.70 24.53
N ASP A 47 -2.17 4.03 24.07
CA ASP A 47 -2.62 2.76 24.62
C ASP A 47 -1.56 1.68 24.44
N THR A 48 -0.94 1.61 23.25
CA THR A 48 0.19 0.69 22.99
C THR A 48 1.38 0.96 23.92
N ALA A 49 1.73 2.24 24.14
CA ALA A 49 2.84 2.61 25.01
C ALA A 49 2.57 2.24 26.49
N ILE A 50 1.36 2.54 26.98
CA ILE A 50 0.94 2.21 28.34
C ILE A 50 0.91 0.70 28.53
N GLU A 51 0.34 -0.03 27.57
CA GLU A 51 0.27 -1.48 27.63
C GLU A 51 1.67 -2.12 27.65
N PHE A 52 2.60 -1.62 26.84
CA PHE A 52 3.98 -2.10 26.85
C PHE A 52 4.71 -1.81 28.17
N LEU A 53 4.59 -0.59 28.70
CA LEU A 53 5.32 -0.16 29.89
C LEU A 53 4.71 -0.67 31.21
N SER A 54 3.38 -0.66 31.32
CA SER A 54 2.67 -0.84 32.59
C SER A 54 1.91 -2.16 32.73
N ASP A 55 1.58 -2.86 31.64
CA ASP A 55 0.85 -4.12 31.75
C ASP A 55 1.79 -5.30 32.07
N LEU A 56 1.87 -5.60 33.37
CA LEU A 56 2.66 -6.74 33.86
C LEU A 56 2.10 -8.09 33.42
N LYS A 57 0.80 -8.18 33.08
CA LYS A 57 0.17 -9.44 32.68
C LYS A 57 0.66 -9.94 31.32
N LYS A 58 1.24 -9.06 30.50
CA LYS A 58 1.82 -9.41 29.21
C LYS A 58 3.25 -9.93 29.30
N ARG A 59 3.91 -9.79 30.45
CA ARG A 59 5.30 -10.23 30.69
C ARG A 59 5.34 -11.70 31.10
N VAL A 60 4.74 -12.57 30.27
CA VAL A 60 4.56 -14.00 30.55
C VAL A 60 5.32 -14.83 29.51
N PRO A 61 6.05 -15.88 29.92
CA PRO A 61 6.66 -16.82 28.99
C PRO A 61 5.61 -17.49 28.09
N ILE A 62 5.95 -17.65 26.81
CA ILE A 62 5.06 -18.30 25.83
C ILE A 62 4.90 -19.79 26.14
N HIS A 63 3.66 -20.23 26.24
CA HIS A 63 3.26 -21.64 26.47
C HIS A 63 2.42 -22.16 25.31
N ASP A 64 2.13 -23.47 25.30
CA ASP A 64 1.58 -24.17 24.13
C ASP A 64 0.26 -23.59 23.63
N ALA A 65 -0.64 -23.20 24.53
CA ALA A 65 -1.90 -22.58 24.15
C ALA A 65 -1.68 -21.27 23.37
N ILE A 66 -0.70 -20.45 23.77
CA ILE A 66 -0.33 -19.23 23.04
C ILE A 66 0.30 -19.58 21.69
N ARG A 67 1.20 -20.57 21.65
CA ARG A 67 1.87 -21.00 20.41
C ARG A 67 0.87 -21.47 19.37
N GLN A 68 -0.04 -22.37 19.74
CA GLN A 68 -1.06 -22.92 18.84
C GLN A 68 -2.01 -21.82 18.34
N ARG A 69 -2.52 -20.98 19.24
CA ARG A 69 -3.41 -19.87 18.85
C ARG A 69 -2.72 -18.84 17.97
N ALA A 70 -1.45 -18.53 18.22
CA ALA A 70 -0.69 -17.61 17.39
C ALA A 70 -0.49 -18.14 15.97
N ILE A 71 -0.27 -19.45 15.80
CA ILE A 71 -0.17 -20.08 14.48
C ILE A 71 -1.50 -19.98 13.73
N ILE A 72 -2.62 -20.30 14.40
CA ILE A 72 -3.96 -20.18 13.81
C ILE A 72 -4.27 -18.73 13.42
N ASN A 73 -3.94 -17.76 14.27
CA ASN A 73 -4.14 -16.35 13.95
C ASN A 73 -3.27 -15.90 12.77
N ARG A 74 -2.04 -16.43 12.67
CA ARG A 74 -1.14 -16.13 11.54
C ARG A 74 -1.69 -16.68 10.23
N SER A 75 -2.20 -17.91 10.20
CA SER A 75 -2.83 -18.46 8.99
C SER A 75 -4.09 -17.68 8.63
N ALA A 76 -4.94 -17.36 9.61
CA ALA A 76 -6.17 -16.60 9.38
C ALA A 76 -5.90 -15.23 8.75
N ILE A 77 -4.86 -14.51 9.17
CA ILE A 77 -4.50 -13.22 8.56
C ILE A 77 -3.99 -13.40 7.13
N ASN A 78 -3.22 -14.46 6.86
CA ASN A 78 -2.71 -14.73 5.51
C ASN A 78 -3.82 -15.09 4.52
N GLU A 79 -4.93 -15.64 5.00
CA GLU A 79 -6.12 -15.95 4.19
C GLU A 79 -6.97 -14.70 3.87
N VAL A 80 -6.75 -13.58 4.56
CA VAL A 80 -7.44 -12.32 4.26
C VAL A 80 -6.86 -11.70 3.00
N HIS A 81 -7.59 -11.81 1.89
CA HIS A 81 -7.27 -11.13 0.66
C HIS A 81 -7.80 -9.69 0.66
N CYS A 82 -6.93 -8.72 0.30
CA CYS A 82 -7.36 -7.35 0.10
C CYS A 82 -8.28 -7.27 -1.13
N ALA A 83 -9.46 -6.67 -0.96
CA ALA A 83 -10.34 -6.39 -2.08
C ALA A 83 -9.63 -5.43 -3.06
N LYS A 84 -9.38 -5.90 -4.28
CA LYS A 84 -8.81 -5.06 -5.35
C LYS A 84 -9.88 -4.04 -5.78
N VAL A 85 -9.51 -2.75 -5.79
CA VAL A 85 -10.43 -1.64 -6.12
C VAL A 85 -10.64 -1.49 -7.62
N LEU A 86 -9.63 -1.86 -8.42
CA LEU A 86 -9.77 -2.17 -9.83
C LEU A 86 -9.46 -3.66 -9.99
N GLU A 87 -10.33 -4.40 -10.68
CA GLU A 87 -9.88 -5.66 -11.27
C GLU A 87 -8.77 -5.37 -12.26
N ASP A 88 -7.75 -6.23 -12.31
CA ASP A 88 -6.73 -6.21 -13.37
C ASP A 88 -7.45 -6.45 -14.69
N ALA A 89 -7.96 -5.40 -15.33
CA ALA A 89 -8.54 -5.43 -16.65
C ALA A 89 -7.47 -5.58 -17.74
N GLY A 90 -6.30 -6.13 -17.40
CA GLY A 90 -5.33 -6.67 -18.34
C GLY A 90 -5.71 -8.10 -18.71
N PHE A 91 -6.88 -8.29 -19.31
CA PHE A 91 -7.21 -9.55 -19.98
C PHE A 91 -7.32 -9.30 -21.48
N THR A 92 -6.18 -9.38 -22.15
CA THR A 92 -6.11 -9.72 -23.57
C THR A 92 -5.34 -11.02 -23.70
N GLY A 93 -6.08 -12.13 -23.72
CA GLY A 93 -5.61 -13.42 -24.25
C GLY A 93 -5.03 -14.38 -23.23
N ASP A 94 -5.58 -15.61 -23.21
CA ASP A 94 -5.00 -16.79 -22.58
C ASP A 94 -3.49 -16.87 -22.86
N THR A 95 -2.67 -16.68 -21.82
CA THR A 95 -1.27 -17.13 -21.82
C THR A 95 -1.08 -18.03 -20.59
N PRO A 96 -0.58 -19.26 -20.78
CA PRO A 96 -0.44 -20.21 -19.69
C PRO A 96 0.59 -19.70 -18.68
N GLY A 97 0.31 -19.96 -17.41
CA GLY A 97 1.11 -19.48 -16.29
C GLY A 97 2.46 -20.15 -16.21
N ASP A 98 3.47 -19.53 -16.81
CA ASP A 98 4.86 -19.58 -16.39
C ASP A 98 5.50 -18.21 -16.66
N LEU A 99 5.87 -17.49 -15.60
CA LEU A 99 6.41 -16.12 -15.64
C LEU A 99 7.80 -16.03 -16.31
N ASP A 100 8.40 -17.16 -16.70
CA ASP A 100 9.64 -17.22 -17.48
C ASP A 100 9.38 -16.99 -18.99
N ASP A 101 8.14 -17.18 -19.45
CA ASP A 101 7.71 -16.98 -20.84
C ASP A 101 7.34 -15.53 -21.19
N SER A 102 7.32 -14.61 -20.22
CA SER A 102 7.00 -13.21 -20.52
C SER A 102 8.12 -12.52 -21.32
N ARG A 103 9.37 -12.94 -21.09
CA ARG A 103 10.53 -12.42 -21.86
C ARG A 103 10.59 -13.00 -23.26
N SER A 104 10.27 -14.29 -23.43
CA SER A 104 10.20 -14.92 -24.75
C SER A 104 9.10 -14.27 -25.62
N VAL A 105 7.95 -13.95 -25.04
CA VAL A 105 6.86 -13.25 -25.75
C VAL A 105 7.26 -11.81 -26.15
N VAL A 106 8.01 -11.10 -25.30
CA VAL A 106 8.52 -9.76 -25.65
C VAL A 106 9.56 -9.84 -26.76
N ASP A 107 10.45 -10.83 -26.72
CA ASP A 107 11.46 -11.06 -27.76
C ASP A 107 10.80 -11.46 -29.10
N GLU A 108 9.77 -12.30 -29.09
CA GLU A 108 8.97 -12.65 -30.28
C GLU A 108 8.23 -11.43 -30.87
N LEU A 109 7.64 -10.57 -30.02
CA LEU A 109 7.00 -9.33 -30.47
C LEU A 109 8.00 -8.32 -31.03
N LEU A 110 9.22 -8.26 -30.48
CA LEU A 110 10.30 -7.43 -31.00
C LEU A 110 10.77 -7.92 -32.37
N ASP A 111 10.89 -9.23 -32.55
CA ASP A 111 11.24 -9.84 -33.84
C ASP A 111 10.15 -9.58 -34.90
N ASP A 112 8.88 -9.68 -34.54
CA ASP A 112 7.76 -9.34 -35.43
C ASP A 112 7.73 -7.84 -35.79
N LEU A 113 8.06 -6.96 -34.85
CA LEU A 113 8.19 -5.51 -35.08
C LEU A 113 9.38 -5.15 -35.98
N LEU A 114 10.47 -5.91 -35.92
CA LEU A 114 11.63 -5.74 -36.79
C LEU A 114 11.34 -6.15 -38.24
N LEU A 115 10.32 -6.99 -38.46
CA LEU A 115 9.85 -7.42 -39.77
C LEU A 115 8.75 -6.50 -40.36
N ASP A 116 8.17 -5.60 -39.56
CA ASP A 116 7.15 -4.63 -40.02
C ASP A 116 7.80 -3.38 -40.66
N GLU A 117 7.65 -3.25 -41.99
CA GLU A 117 8.19 -2.12 -42.76
C GLU A 117 7.65 -0.74 -42.31
N ASN A 118 6.51 -0.70 -41.60
CA ASN A 118 5.90 0.53 -41.11
C ASN A 118 6.20 0.84 -39.63
N ALA A 119 6.98 0.01 -38.94
CA ALA A 119 7.27 0.20 -37.52
C ALA A 119 7.99 1.54 -37.25
N ALA A 120 8.87 1.97 -38.16
CA ALA A 120 9.61 3.23 -38.04
C ALA A 120 8.69 4.47 -38.07
N ASP A 121 7.66 4.48 -38.93
CA ASP A 121 6.69 5.57 -39.03
C ASP A 121 5.78 5.64 -37.80
N ARG A 122 5.45 4.49 -37.20
CA ARG A 122 4.62 4.41 -35.98
C ARG A 122 5.39 4.87 -34.74
N LEU A 123 6.68 4.56 -34.67
CA LEU A 123 7.56 4.99 -33.58
C LEU A 123 7.90 6.49 -33.67
N GLN A 124 7.81 7.11 -34.85
CA GLN A 124 8.03 8.56 -35.02
C GLN A 124 7.00 9.42 -34.25
N HIS A 125 5.86 8.84 -33.89
CA HIS A 125 4.79 9.53 -33.16
C HIS A 125 4.84 9.31 -31.63
N VAL A 126 5.78 8.52 -31.12
CA VAL A 126 5.96 8.32 -29.68
C VAL A 126 6.66 9.54 -29.09
N ASP A 127 6.12 10.09 -28.00
CA ASP A 127 6.77 11.20 -27.29
C ASP A 127 8.06 10.69 -26.62
N LEU A 128 9.14 11.46 -26.76
CA LEU A 128 10.43 11.15 -26.15
C LEU A 128 10.35 11.14 -24.62
N GLY A 129 9.35 11.81 -24.04
CA GLY A 129 9.05 11.76 -22.60
C GLY A 129 8.56 10.40 -22.10
N ASP A 130 7.94 9.60 -22.97
CA ASP A 130 7.34 8.31 -22.62
C ASP A 130 8.31 7.14 -22.83
N VAL A 131 9.34 7.32 -23.67
CA VAL A 131 10.37 6.30 -23.95
C VAL A 131 11.06 5.76 -22.68
N PRO A 132 11.42 6.57 -21.67
CA PRO A 132 11.99 6.06 -20.42
C PRO A 132 11.03 5.17 -19.63
N LEU A 133 9.73 5.49 -19.65
CA LEU A 133 8.70 4.72 -18.96
C LEU A 133 8.52 3.35 -19.65
N LEU A 134 8.37 3.34 -20.97
CA LEU A 134 8.28 2.12 -21.77
C LEU A 134 9.52 1.24 -21.61
N LYS A 135 10.72 1.85 -21.61
CA LYS A 135 11.97 1.13 -21.37
C LYS A 135 11.98 0.49 -19.98
N SER A 136 11.47 1.17 -18.95
CA SER A 136 11.40 0.60 -17.59
C SER A 136 10.32 -0.47 -17.42
N GLU A 137 9.26 -0.45 -18.22
CA GLU A 137 8.22 -1.47 -18.18
C GLU A 137 8.63 -2.73 -18.95
N LEU A 138 9.22 -2.59 -20.14
CA LEU A 138 9.61 -3.73 -20.97
C LEU A 138 10.94 -4.37 -20.54
N LEU A 139 11.91 -3.55 -20.10
CA LEU A 139 13.29 -3.97 -19.85
C LEU A 139 13.76 -3.68 -18.42
N GLY A 140 12.87 -3.18 -17.56
CA GLY A 140 13.21 -2.85 -16.18
C GLY A 140 13.42 -4.08 -15.30
N ASP A 141 14.07 -3.85 -14.16
CA ASP A 141 14.16 -4.83 -13.09
C ASP A 141 12.91 -4.72 -12.21
N GLU A 142 12.22 -5.83 -11.97
CA GLU A 142 11.05 -5.94 -11.08
C GLU A 142 11.33 -5.41 -9.65
N THR A 143 12.59 -5.36 -9.24
CA THR A 143 12.99 -4.85 -7.93
C THR A 143 13.22 -3.33 -7.89
N ALA A 144 13.26 -2.68 -9.06
CA ALA A 144 13.49 -1.25 -9.18
C ALA A 144 12.32 -0.45 -8.59
N GLY A 145 12.58 0.28 -7.50
CA GLY A 145 11.57 1.11 -6.82
C GLY A 145 10.98 0.48 -5.55
N GLU A 146 11.28 -0.80 -5.27
CA GLU A 146 10.81 -1.44 -4.03
C GLU A 146 11.35 -0.72 -2.79
N GLU A 147 12.61 -0.29 -2.80
CA GLU A 147 13.20 0.47 -1.70
C GLU A 147 12.49 1.81 -1.45
N THR A 148 12.06 2.48 -2.52
CA THR A 148 11.30 3.73 -2.45
C THR A 148 9.95 3.49 -1.79
N ILE A 149 9.26 2.43 -2.19
CA ILE A 149 7.97 2.02 -1.59
C ILE A 149 8.16 1.67 -0.11
N ARG A 150 9.19 0.89 0.22
CA ARG A 150 9.51 0.54 1.62
C ARG A 150 9.76 1.80 2.47
N ARG A 151 10.45 2.80 1.91
CA ARG A 151 10.70 4.09 2.56
C ARG A 151 9.40 4.88 2.79
N TRP A 152 8.50 4.91 1.82
CA TRP A 152 7.21 5.61 1.94
C TRP A 152 6.27 4.92 2.93
N LEU A 153 6.18 3.60 2.88
CA LEU A 153 5.32 2.81 3.76
C LEU A 153 5.82 2.79 5.22
N LYS A 154 7.12 3.04 5.44
CA LYS A 154 7.77 2.98 6.75
C LYS A 154 7.42 1.66 7.45
N LEU A 155 7.94 0.56 6.92
CA LEU A 155 7.66 -0.78 7.44
C LEU A 155 7.87 -0.84 8.97
N LYS A 156 6.93 -1.51 9.67
CA LYS A 156 6.94 -1.65 11.13
C LYS A 156 6.95 -0.32 11.89
N ARG A 157 6.45 0.79 11.32
CA ARG A 157 6.42 2.13 11.95
C ARG A 157 5.93 2.13 13.40
N GLU A 158 5.00 1.25 13.76
CA GLU A 158 4.38 1.25 15.09
C GLU A 158 5.05 0.29 16.07
N THR A 159 5.65 -0.78 15.56
CA THR A 159 6.21 -1.86 16.37
C THR A 159 7.72 -1.77 16.51
N ALA A 160 8.41 -1.13 15.56
CA ALA A 160 9.87 -1.02 15.54
C ALA A 160 10.41 -0.32 16.79
N ASP A 161 9.71 0.69 17.31
CA ASP A 161 10.14 1.43 18.50
C ASP A 161 10.24 0.54 19.74
N TYR A 162 9.40 -0.49 19.87
CA TYR A 162 9.39 -1.42 21.00
C TYR A 162 10.20 -2.69 20.77
N GLN A 163 10.51 -3.00 19.50
CA GLN A 163 11.29 -4.17 19.10
C GLN A 163 12.79 -3.89 18.97
N SER A 164 13.16 -2.63 18.79
CA SER A 164 14.55 -2.21 18.67
C SER A 164 15.28 -2.35 20.01
N TYR A 165 16.51 -2.85 19.99
CA TYR A 165 17.30 -3.00 21.20
C TYR A 165 17.64 -1.64 21.81
N ALA A 166 17.29 -1.45 23.09
CA ALA A 166 17.59 -0.25 23.88
C ALA A 166 17.12 1.09 23.28
N SER A 167 16.05 1.09 22.49
CA SER A 167 15.49 2.30 21.83
C SER A 167 14.80 3.30 22.76
N ILE A 168 14.35 2.84 23.95
CA ILE A 168 13.65 3.64 24.96
C ILE A 168 14.58 3.82 26.16
N PRO A 169 15.06 5.06 26.42
CA PRO A 169 15.93 5.35 27.55
C PRO A 169 15.18 5.20 28.87
N GLU A 170 15.89 4.90 29.96
CA GLU A 170 15.28 4.58 31.25
C GLU A 170 14.48 5.75 31.84
N GLY A 171 14.94 6.98 31.63
CA GLY A 171 14.23 8.18 32.05
C GLY A 171 12.85 8.36 31.39
N GLU A 172 12.64 7.75 30.23
CA GLU A 172 11.40 7.80 29.45
C GLU A 172 10.58 6.51 29.62
N ARG A 173 10.87 5.67 30.61
CA ARG A 173 10.08 4.46 30.94
C ARG A 173 8.99 4.76 31.98
N SER A 174 8.34 5.91 31.85
CA SER A 174 7.25 6.32 32.75
C SER A 174 5.93 6.48 32.02
N SER A 175 4.80 6.33 32.72
CA SER A 175 3.47 6.41 32.13
C SER A 175 3.09 7.82 31.63
N TRP A 176 3.76 8.85 32.15
CA TRP A 176 3.58 10.25 31.72
C TRP A 176 4.57 10.68 30.64
N SER A 177 5.57 9.85 30.34
CA SER A 177 6.55 10.14 29.28
C SER A 177 5.89 10.08 27.90
N ALA A 178 6.22 11.03 27.04
CA ALA A 178 5.62 11.17 25.71
C ALA A 178 6.55 10.64 24.59
N TRP A 179 7.37 9.63 24.90
CA TRP A 179 8.39 9.11 24.00
C TRP A 179 7.83 8.58 22.66
N TYR A 180 6.60 8.05 22.70
CA TYR A 180 5.88 7.53 21.53
C TYR A 180 5.45 8.61 20.53
N LEU A 181 5.66 9.90 20.81
CA LEU A 181 5.34 11.02 19.91
C LEU A 181 6.55 11.64 19.22
N ARG A 182 7.78 11.16 19.50
CA ARG A 182 9.03 11.75 18.97
C ARG A 182 9.12 11.79 17.43
N HIS A 183 8.41 10.91 16.74
CA HIS A 183 8.40 10.84 15.27
C HIS A 183 7.41 11.82 14.62
N VAL A 184 6.58 12.49 15.40
CA VAL A 184 5.61 13.48 14.90
C VAL A 184 6.37 14.77 14.61
N LYS A 185 6.51 15.10 13.32
CA LYS A 185 7.11 16.36 12.87
C LYS A 185 6.00 17.30 12.38
N GLY A 186 5.95 18.51 12.93
CA GLY A 186 5.08 19.58 12.42
C GLY A 186 5.72 20.27 11.20
N LYS A 187 4.90 20.99 10.43
CA LYS A 187 5.26 21.65 9.17
C LYS A 187 6.25 22.84 9.27
N GLY A 188 7.08 22.90 10.31
CA GLY A 188 8.05 23.98 10.55
C GLY A 188 9.25 23.54 11.39
N ALA A 189 9.59 22.25 11.35
CA ALA A 189 10.71 21.66 12.09
C ALA A 189 11.86 21.23 11.15
N ASP A 190 12.11 22.04 10.12
CA ASP A 190 13.33 22.05 9.31
C ASP A 190 14.03 23.41 9.51
#